data_AF-A0A3C2D9U3-F1
#
_entry.id   AF-A0A3C2D9U3-F1
#
_cell.length_a   1.000
_cell.length_b   1.000
_cell.length_c   1.000
_cell.angle_alpha   90.00
_cell.angle_beta   90.00
_cell.angle_gamma   90.00
#
_symmetry.space_group_name_H-M   'P 1'
#
loop_
_entity.id
_entity.type
_entity.pdbx_description
1 polymer ?
#
loop_
_entity_poly.entity_id
_entity_poly.type
_entity_poly.pdbx_seq_one_letter_code
_entity_poly.pdbx_strand_id
1 'polypeptide(L)'
;MDKLTPVDADKFTFSDSAATNIWKKFTWLDLKKTIWASFSSDATVSIAGAVTIASNVVSNTKLADMATQTFKGRNTAATGDPEDLSVATVKTMLGVSTRSYRAVPPEVVNGSNTVFTIAALIVSGTEEIFKNGMLMNAGAGNDYTIAYAATTTITFATAPSSTPFVDVILVNYSV
;
A
#
# COMPACT_ATOMS: atom_id res chain seq x y z
N MET A 1 -8.25 -63.80 17.36
CA MET A 1 -8.14 -62.66 16.44
C MET A 1 -7.61 -61.51 17.26
N ASP A 2 -6.31 -61.25 17.16
CA ASP A 2 -5.72 -60.12 17.88
C ASP A 2 -6.22 -58.82 17.26
N LYS A 3 -6.56 -57.87 18.11
CA LYS A 3 -7.03 -56.58 17.67
C LYS A 3 -5.81 -55.75 17.26
N LEU A 4 -5.58 -55.63 15.95
CA LEU A 4 -4.34 -55.09 15.39
C LEU A 4 -4.13 -53.57 15.58
N THR A 5 -5.18 -52.82 15.95
CA THR A 5 -5.08 -51.38 16.24
C THR A 5 -5.91 -51.02 17.47
N PRO A 6 -5.32 -50.34 18.48
CA PRO A 6 -6.07 -49.79 19.59
C PRO A 6 -7.18 -48.87 19.07
N VAL A 7 -8.39 -49.08 19.57
CA VAL A 7 -9.51 -48.17 19.34
C VAL A 7 -9.70 -47.29 20.56
N ASP A 8 -10.44 -46.21 20.37
CA ASP A 8 -10.64 -45.15 21.35
C ASP A 8 -11.11 -45.61 22.74
N ALA A 9 -11.83 -46.73 22.84
CA ALA A 9 -12.31 -47.30 24.11
C ALA A 9 -11.28 -48.16 24.88
N ASP A 10 -10.18 -48.50 24.23
CA ASP A 10 -9.11 -49.30 24.85
C ASP A 10 -8.42 -48.46 25.93
N LYS A 11 -7.95 -49.10 27.00
CA LYS A 11 -7.50 -48.41 28.22
C LYS A 11 -6.05 -48.72 28.53
N PHE A 12 -5.31 -47.70 28.96
CA PHE A 12 -3.96 -47.79 29.50
C PHE A 12 -4.00 -47.51 31.01
N THR A 13 -3.33 -48.33 31.82
CA THR A 13 -3.33 -48.21 33.29
C THR A 13 -1.98 -47.76 33.85
N PHE A 14 -1.99 -46.91 34.88
CA PHE A 14 -0.80 -46.34 35.55
C PHE A 14 -1.07 -46.12 37.04
N SER A 15 -0.09 -45.70 37.82
CA SER A 15 -0.23 -45.47 39.27
C SER A 15 -0.06 -43.98 39.59
N ASP A 16 -0.92 -43.40 40.43
CA ASP A 16 -0.85 -41.98 40.82
C ASP A 16 0.11 -41.77 42.00
N SER A 17 1.00 -40.79 41.90
CA SER A 17 2.05 -40.50 42.90
C SER A 17 1.52 -39.82 44.16
N ALA A 18 0.29 -39.28 44.13
CA ALA A 18 -0.40 -38.76 45.29
C ALA A 18 -1.23 -39.87 45.96
N ALA A 19 -0.68 -40.42 47.05
CA ALA A 19 -1.22 -41.48 47.91
C ALA A 19 -1.14 -42.91 47.35
N THR A 20 -0.20 -43.67 47.95
CA THR A 20 -0.17 -45.15 48.01
C THR A 20 -0.24 -45.93 46.70
N ASN A 21 0.13 -45.30 45.58
CA ASN A 21 0.31 -45.97 44.29
C ASN A 21 -0.95 -46.70 43.79
N ILE A 22 -2.12 -46.07 43.93
CA ILE A 22 -3.40 -46.61 43.43
C ILE A 22 -3.44 -46.58 41.90
N TRP A 23 -3.91 -47.67 41.26
CA TRP A 23 -4.05 -47.76 39.81
C TRP A 23 -5.12 -46.81 39.25
N LYS A 24 -4.76 -46.05 38.22
CA LYS A 24 -5.57 -45.16 37.39
C LYS A 24 -5.55 -45.65 35.93
N LYS A 25 -6.41 -45.07 35.08
CA LYS A 25 -6.47 -45.41 33.66
C LYS A 25 -6.88 -44.24 32.77
N PHE A 26 -6.31 -44.20 31.57
CA PHE A 26 -6.73 -43.34 30.45
C PHE A 26 -7.22 -44.19 29.30
N THR A 27 -8.14 -43.68 28.47
CA THR A 27 -8.46 -44.35 27.21
C THR A 27 -7.43 -44.00 26.13
N TRP A 28 -7.37 -44.79 25.05
CA TRP A 28 -6.53 -44.50 23.88
C TRP A 28 -6.92 -43.16 23.24
N LEU A 29 -8.20 -42.79 23.32
CA LEU A 29 -8.67 -41.47 22.91
C LEU A 29 -8.15 -40.35 23.80
N ASP A 30 -8.13 -40.52 25.11
CA ASP A 30 -7.63 -39.50 26.04
C ASP A 30 -6.12 -39.31 25.85
N LEU A 31 -5.39 -40.39 25.61
CA LEU A 31 -3.98 -40.33 25.27
C LEU A 31 -3.76 -39.52 23.97
N LYS A 32 -4.57 -39.76 22.93
CA LYS A 32 -4.51 -38.96 21.69
C LYS A 32 -4.90 -37.50 21.89
N LYS A 33 -5.93 -37.21 22.69
CA LYS A 33 -6.38 -35.83 22.93
C LYS A 33 -5.37 -35.05 23.75
N THR A 34 -4.81 -35.63 24.80
CA THR A 34 -3.88 -34.89 25.68
C THR A 34 -2.52 -34.66 25.03
N ILE A 35 -2.12 -35.50 24.07
CA ILE A 35 -0.83 -35.43 23.38
C ILE A 35 -0.92 -34.71 22.02
N TRP A 36 -2.07 -34.68 21.32
CA TRP A 36 -2.25 -33.96 20.04
C TRP A 36 -3.07 -32.66 20.15
N ALA A 37 -3.65 -32.35 21.32
CA ALA A 37 -4.23 -31.03 21.60
C ALA A 37 -3.17 -29.92 21.83
N SER A 38 -1.90 -30.13 21.45
CA SER A 38 -0.87 -29.07 21.35
C SER A 38 -1.14 -28.10 20.17
N PHE A 39 -2.38 -27.67 20.02
CA PHE A 39 -2.75 -26.45 19.32
C PHE A 39 -2.77 -25.35 20.36
N SER A 40 -1.60 -24.82 20.72
CA SER A 40 -1.52 -23.61 21.56
C SER A 40 -1.84 -22.36 20.73
N SER A 41 -3.11 -22.30 20.29
CA SER A 41 -3.85 -21.20 19.65
C SER A 41 -3.46 -20.79 18.23
N ASP A 42 -2.18 -20.74 17.88
CA ASP A 42 -1.68 -20.32 16.59
C ASP A 42 -0.65 -21.35 16.13
N ALA A 43 -1.01 -22.63 16.10
CA ALA A 43 -0.26 -23.76 15.54
C ALA A 43 -1.12 -25.00 15.61
N THR A 44 -0.92 -25.94 14.68
CA THR A 44 -1.86 -27.04 14.49
C THR A 44 -1.17 -28.33 14.08
N VAL A 45 -1.38 -29.44 14.80
CA VAL A 45 -0.77 -30.79 14.66
C VAL A 45 -1.75 -31.83 14.07
N SER A 46 -1.41 -32.52 12.97
CA SER A 46 -2.22 -33.64 12.44
C SER A 46 -1.79 -35.00 13.01
N ILE A 47 -2.73 -35.94 13.14
CA ILE A 47 -2.44 -37.30 13.62
C ILE A 47 -1.73 -38.17 12.56
N ALA A 48 -1.77 -37.73 11.30
CA ALA A 48 -0.94 -38.23 10.21
C ALA A 48 0.49 -37.62 10.26
N GLY A 49 0.75 -36.62 11.12
CA GLY A 49 2.09 -36.13 11.52
C GLY A 49 2.47 -34.65 11.28
N ALA A 50 1.62 -33.75 10.74
CA ALA A 50 2.05 -32.40 10.31
C ALA A 50 1.61 -31.26 11.23
N VAL A 51 2.56 -30.38 11.64
CA VAL A 51 2.32 -29.26 12.56
C VAL A 51 2.74 -27.90 12.02
N THR A 52 1.84 -26.90 11.96
CA THR A 52 2.19 -25.59 11.38
C THR A 52 1.31 -24.46 11.88
N ILE A 53 1.94 -23.41 12.42
CA ILE A 53 1.63 -22.01 12.15
C ILE A 53 2.98 -21.26 12.22
N ALA A 54 3.29 -20.58 11.14
CA ALA A 54 4.62 -20.23 10.68
C ALA A 54 5.16 -18.87 11.21
N SER A 55 6.43 -18.51 11.00
CA SER A 55 6.80 -17.08 11.10
C SER A 55 5.98 -16.27 10.09
N ASN A 56 5.71 -14.97 10.31
CA ASN A 56 4.80 -14.22 9.42
C ASN A 56 3.40 -14.89 9.37
N VAL A 57 2.84 -15.19 10.55
CA VAL A 57 1.46 -15.72 10.65
C VAL A 57 0.53 -14.91 11.50
N VAL A 58 1.06 -14.00 12.29
CA VAL A 58 0.24 -13.04 13.03
C VAL A 58 0.28 -11.76 12.22
N SER A 59 -0.62 -11.72 11.25
CA SER A 59 -0.69 -10.65 10.28
C SER A 59 -1.44 -9.46 10.84
N ASN A 60 -1.42 -8.33 10.11
CA ASN A 60 -2.35 -7.22 10.28
C ASN A 60 -3.82 -7.59 10.07
N THR A 61 -4.12 -8.88 10.03
CA THR A 61 -5.41 -9.49 10.20
C THR A 61 -5.21 -10.94 10.64
N LYS A 62 -4.34 -11.26 11.58
CA LYS A 62 -4.95 -11.67 12.85
C LYS A 62 -5.60 -10.44 13.46
N LEU A 63 -4.92 -9.32 13.25
CA LEU A 63 -5.17 -7.92 13.59
C LEU A 63 -6.34 -7.23 12.80
N ALA A 64 -7.58 -7.71 12.84
CA ALA A 64 -8.78 -6.85 12.69
C ALA A 64 -9.26 -6.28 11.31
N ASP A 65 -10.53 -5.86 11.35
CA ASP A 65 -11.33 -5.27 10.26
C ASP A 65 -10.89 -3.83 9.97
N MET A 66 -10.75 -3.47 8.68
CA MET A 66 -10.17 -2.19 8.30
C MET A 66 -11.21 -1.10 8.04
N ALA A 67 -10.85 0.13 8.40
CA ALA A 67 -11.59 1.32 8.00
C ALA A 67 -11.55 1.50 6.46
N THR A 68 -12.55 2.19 5.91
CA THR A 68 -12.59 2.47 4.47
C THR A 68 -11.38 3.31 4.04
N GLN A 69 -10.92 3.12 2.79
CA GLN A 69 -9.77 3.82 2.20
C GLN A 69 -8.42 3.57 2.90
N THR A 70 -8.21 2.31 3.31
CA THR A 70 -6.93 1.84 3.87
C THR A 70 -6.42 0.60 3.12
N PHE A 71 -5.11 0.35 3.20
CA PHE A 71 -4.42 -0.76 2.56
C PHE A 71 -3.56 -1.51 3.57
N LYS A 72 -3.59 -2.85 3.58
CA LYS A 72 -2.62 -3.64 4.35
C LYS A 72 -1.26 -3.57 3.66
N GLY A 73 -0.26 -3.00 4.33
CA GLY A 73 1.09 -2.88 3.78
C GLY A 73 2.13 -2.71 4.87
N ARG A 74 3.33 -2.26 4.52
CA ARG A 74 4.36 -1.92 5.51
C ARG A 74 5.12 -0.72 4.98
N ASN A 75 4.93 0.41 5.64
CA ASN A 75 5.66 1.63 5.33
C ASN A 75 6.77 1.87 6.37
N THR A 76 6.63 1.32 7.57
CA THR A 76 7.69 1.36 8.57
C THR A 76 8.93 0.63 8.07
N ALA A 77 10.09 1.26 8.26
CA ALA A 77 11.38 0.71 7.83
C ALA A 77 11.64 -0.68 8.43
N ALA A 78 12.39 -1.50 7.68
CA ALA A 78 12.69 -2.92 7.97
C ALA A 78 11.48 -3.87 7.88
N THR A 79 11.74 -5.18 7.91
CA THR A 79 10.73 -6.24 7.82
C THR A 79 9.90 -6.37 9.11
N GLY A 80 8.65 -6.80 8.99
CA GLY A 80 7.78 -7.15 10.13
C GLY A 80 6.33 -7.32 9.69
N ASP A 81 5.41 -7.35 10.66
CA ASP A 81 3.99 -7.58 10.40
C ASP A 81 3.36 -6.44 9.55
N PRO A 82 2.25 -6.70 8.84
CA PRO A 82 1.59 -5.66 8.05
C PRO A 82 0.97 -4.52 8.91
N GLU A 83 0.48 -3.47 8.26
CA GLU A 83 -0.01 -2.19 8.82
C GLU A 83 -1.20 -1.66 8.01
N ASP A 84 -2.07 -0.82 8.59
CA ASP A 84 -3.11 -0.10 7.85
C ASP A 84 -2.54 1.20 7.31
N LEU A 85 -2.30 1.24 6.00
CA LEU A 85 -1.77 2.40 5.31
C LEU A 85 -2.92 3.23 4.72
N SER A 86 -2.85 4.54 4.90
CA SER A 86 -3.78 5.47 4.25
C SER A 86 -3.50 5.60 2.76
N VAL A 87 -4.47 6.08 1.98
CA VAL A 87 -4.26 6.47 0.57
C VAL A 87 -3.10 7.44 0.41
N ALA A 88 -2.94 8.43 1.31
CA ALA A 88 -1.87 9.42 1.22
C ALA A 88 -0.49 8.80 1.43
N THR A 89 -0.38 7.88 2.38
CA THR A 89 0.86 7.11 2.63
C THR A 89 1.23 6.31 1.39
N VAL A 90 0.27 5.58 0.81
CA VAL A 90 0.52 4.77 -0.38
C VAL A 90 0.87 5.63 -1.60
N LYS A 91 0.23 6.80 -1.79
CA LYS A 91 0.60 7.76 -2.85
C LYS A 91 2.05 8.22 -2.71
N THR A 92 2.51 8.48 -1.49
CA THR A 92 3.90 8.87 -1.23
C THR A 92 4.86 7.74 -1.55
N MET A 93 4.56 6.51 -1.11
CA MET A 93 5.38 5.32 -1.38
C MET A 93 5.55 5.06 -2.88
N LEU A 94 4.49 5.32 -3.66
CA LEU A 94 4.46 5.06 -5.09
C LEU A 94 4.88 6.28 -5.94
N GLY A 95 5.12 7.45 -5.32
CA GLY A 95 5.40 8.69 -6.04
C GLY A 95 4.24 9.16 -6.94
N VAL A 96 2.99 8.87 -6.58
CA VAL A 96 1.82 9.22 -7.38
C VAL A 96 1.39 10.66 -7.09
N SER A 97 1.61 11.52 -8.07
CA SER A 97 1.15 12.91 -8.12
C SER A 97 -0.23 13.04 -8.77
N THR A 98 -0.96 14.11 -8.49
CA THR A 98 -2.23 14.41 -9.17
C THR A 98 -1.95 15.10 -10.50
N ARG A 99 -2.47 14.57 -11.61
CA ARG A 99 -2.31 15.15 -12.94
C ARG A 99 -3.47 16.09 -13.26
N SER A 100 -3.15 17.35 -13.52
CA SER A 100 -4.07 18.35 -14.08
C SER A 100 -3.94 18.36 -15.60
N TYR A 101 -5.07 18.45 -16.29
CA TYR A 101 -5.12 18.52 -17.75
C TYR A 101 -5.81 19.80 -18.20
N ARG A 102 -5.27 20.43 -19.26
CA ARG A 102 -5.85 21.60 -19.91
C ARG A 102 -6.13 22.76 -18.94
N ALA A 103 -5.21 22.98 -18.00
CA ALA A 103 -5.29 24.15 -17.15
C ALA A 103 -5.04 25.41 -17.98
N VAL A 104 -5.86 26.44 -17.76
CA VAL A 104 -5.75 27.73 -18.43
C VAL A 104 -5.12 28.70 -17.44
N PRO A 105 -3.96 29.31 -17.75
CA PRO A 105 -3.42 30.39 -16.93
C PRO A 105 -4.42 31.56 -16.84
N PRO A 106 -4.52 32.24 -15.68
CA PRO A 106 -5.51 33.28 -15.46
C PRO A 106 -5.20 34.61 -16.18
N GLU A 107 -3.96 34.82 -16.62
CA GLU A 107 -3.55 36.06 -17.27
C GLU A 107 -4.12 36.19 -18.69
N VAL A 108 -4.36 37.43 -19.11
CA VAL A 108 -4.89 37.74 -20.44
C VAL A 108 -3.82 37.54 -21.53
N VAL A 109 -4.23 36.94 -22.65
CA VAL A 109 -3.43 36.88 -23.87
C VAL A 109 -3.65 38.15 -24.68
N ASN A 110 -2.59 38.97 -24.86
CA ASN A 110 -2.69 40.30 -25.45
C ASN A 110 -1.51 40.70 -26.36
N GLY A 111 -0.61 39.77 -26.70
CA GLY A 111 0.60 40.05 -27.49
C GLY A 111 1.70 40.81 -26.75
N SER A 112 1.53 41.13 -25.46
CA SER A 112 2.52 41.84 -24.63
C SER A 112 2.92 41.06 -23.37
N ASN A 113 1.97 40.36 -22.75
CA ASN A 113 2.22 39.54 -21.58
C ASN A 113 3.13 38.37 -21.96
N THR A 114 4.32 38.31 -21.35
CA THR A 114 5.23 37.17 -21.46
C THR A 114 5.12 36.24 -20.26
N VAL A 115 4.61 36.73 -19.12
CA VAL A 115 4.54 35.99 -17.86
C VAL A 115 3.13 35.52 -17.58
N PHE A 116 2.99 34.23 -17.29
CA PHE A 116 1.75 33.55 -16.96
C PHE A 116 1.97 32.66 -15.73
N THR A 117 0.91 32.37 -14.98
CA THR A 117 1.04 31.60 -13.74
C THR A 117 0.06 30.44 -13.62
N ILE A 118 0.45 29.44 -12.84
CA ILE A 118 -0.41 28.37 -12.36
C ILE A 118 -0.33 28.39 -10.83
N ALA A 119 -1.48 28.46 -10.16
CA ALA A 119 -1.59 28.49 -8.69
C ALA A 119 -1.36 27.10 -8.06
N ALA A 120 -0.23 26.48 -8.40
CA ALA A 120 0.25 25.23 -7.83
C ALA A 120 1.77 25.14 -7.97
N LEU A 121 2.40 24.38 -7.05
CA LEU A 121 3.78 23.92 -7.20
C LEU A 121 3.80 22.71 -8.14
N ILE A 122 4.16 22.95 -9.40
CA ILE A 122 4.27 21.89 -10.39
C ILE A 122 5.49 21.02 -10.07
N VAL A 123 5.33 19.69 -10.13
CA VAL A 123 6.45 18.75 -10.07
C VAL A 123 7.29 18.95 -11.33
N SER A 124 8.56 19.31 -11.16
CA SER A 124 9.46 19.61 -12.28
C SER A 124 9.56 18.47 -13.29
N GLY A 125 9.54 18.82 -14.58
CA GLY A 125 9.62 17.88 -15.69
C GLY A 125 8.31 17.18 -16.00
N THR A 126 7.21 17.53 -15.32
CA THR A 126 5.89 17.01 -15.62
C THR A 126 5.06 17.97 -16.48
N GLU A 127 5.44 19.23 -16.55
CA GLU A 127 4.75 20.23 -17.35
C GLU A 127 4.76 19.91 -18.86
N GLU A 128 3.61 20.10 -19.48
CA GLU A 128 3.42 20.10 -20.93
C GLU A 128 2.65 21.38 -21.27
N ILE A 129 3.32 22.34 -21.87
CA ILE A 129 2.70 23.61 -22.27
C ILE A 129 2.34 23.54 -23.74
N PHE A 130 1.08 23.76 -24.04
CA PHE A 130 0.55 23.81 -25.38
C PHE A 130 0.15 25.24 -25.73
N LYS A 131 0.59 25.71 -26.89
CA LYS A 131 0.09 26.93 -27.53
C LYS A 131 -0.59 26.56 -28.84
N ASN A 132 -1.87 26.88 -28.96
CA ASN A 132 -2.69 26.50 -30.11
C ASN A 132 -2.65 24.99 -30.43
N GLY A 133 -2.52 24.17 -29.38
CA GLY A 133 -2.42 22.71 -29.49
C GLY A 133 -1.02 22.16 -29.79
N MET A 134 -0.02 23.01 -30.05
CA MET A 134 1.38 22.59 -30.25
C MET A 134 2.12 22.56 -28.92
N LEU A 135 2.80 21.44 -28.63
CA LEU A 135 3.69 21.32 -27.47
C LEU A 135 4.90 22.25 -27.63
N MET A 136 5.22 22.99 -26.58
CA MET A 136 6.31 23.96 -26.54
C MET A 136 7.54 23.43 -25.78
N ASN A 137 8.73 23.91 -26.14
CA ASN A 137 9.98 23.50 -25.50
C ASN A 137 10.38 24.44 -24.35
N ALA A 138 10.72 23.85 -23.20
CA ALA A 138 11.24 24.57 -22.03
C ALA A 138 12.74 24.90 -22.17
N GLY A 139 13.19 26.01 -21.60
CA GLY A 139 14.61 26.35 -21.42
C GLY A 139 14.99 27.74 -21.96
N ALA A 140 16.13 28.24 -21.51
CA ALA A 140 16.66 29.51 -22.02
C ALA A 140 16.96 29.40 -23.51
N GLY A 141 16.43 30.33 -24.31
CA GLY A 141 16.54 30.32 -25.77
C GLY A 141 15.53 29.41 -26.49
N ASN A 142 14.68 28.69 -25.75
CA ASN A 142 13.55 27.94 -26.30
C ASN A 142 12.24 28.75 -26.17
N ASP A 143 11.09 28.11 -26.35
CA ASP A 143 9.78 28.78 -26.43
C ASP A 143 9.36 29.42 -25.10
N TYR A 144 9.76 28.85 -23.97
CA TYR A 144 9.49 29.40 -22.63
C TYR A 144 10.53 28.97 -21.60
N THR A 145 10.62 29.72 -20.50
CA THR A 145 11.28 29.30 -19.26
C THR A 145 10.25 29.13 -18.14
N ILE A 146 10.54 28.28 -17.16
CA ILE A 146 9.64 27.99 -16.04
C ILE A 146 10.37 28.14 -14.70
N ALA A 147 9.68 28.68 -13.71
CA ALA A 147 10.14 28.76 -12.32
C ALA A 147 9.14 28.06 -11.40
N TYR A 148 9.56 26.96 -10.79
CA TYR A 148 8.73 26.16 -9.88
C TYR A 148 8.73 26.76 -8.48
N ALA A 149 7.56 27.25 -8.06
CA ALA A 149 7.30 27.77 -6.72
C ALA A 149 5.84 27.46 -6.35
N ALA A 150 5.39 27.86 -5.15
CA ALA A 150 4.00 27.65 -4.72
C ALA A 150 2.96 28.14 -5.75
N THR A 151 3.32 29.21 -6.47
CA THR A 151 2.73 29.58 -7.76
C THR A 151 3.80 29.38 -8.83
N THR A 152 3.58 28.46 -9.76
CA THR A 152 4.54 28.22 -10.85
C THR A 152 4.43 29.33 -11.89
N THR A 153 5.56 29.92 -12.27
CA THR A 153 5.64 31.00 -13.25
C THR A 153 6.19 30.49 -14.57
N ILE A 154 5.46 30.73 -15.65
CA ILE A 154 5.83 30.44 -17.04
C ILE A 154 6.16 31.76 -17.69
N THR A 155 7.32 31.87 -18.31
CA THR A 155 7.74 33.06 -19.07
C THR A 155 7.99 32.67 -20.52
N PHE A 156 7.09 33.06 -21.42
CA PHE A 156 7.23 32.86 -22.85
C PHE A 156 8.33 33.75 -23.42
N ALA A 157 9.13 33.20 -24.33
CA ALA A 157 10.15 33.96 -25.06
C ALA A 157 9.51 35.01 -26.00
N THR A 158 8.31 34.72 -26.52
CA THR A 158 7.49 35.66 -27.29
C THR A 158 6.08 35.67 -26.71
N ALA A 159 5.58 36.87 -26.40
CA ALA A 159 4.24 37.04 -25.85
C ALA A 159 3.17 36.39 -26.76
N PRO A 160 2.30 35.52 -26.23
CA PRO A 160 1.18 34.96 -26.98
C PRO A 160 0.29 36.09 -27.55
N SER A 161 -0.01 36.01 -28.84
CA SER A 161 -0.72 37.03 -29.61
C SER A 161 -2.22 36.98 -29.39
N SER A 162 -2.85 38.15 -29.45
CA SER A 162 -4.31 38.28 -29.56
C SER A 162 -4.80 38.53 -30.99
N THR A 163 -3.88 38.61 -31.97
CA THR A 163 -4.19 38.96 -33.36
C THR A 163 -3.51 38.03 -34.38
N PRO A 164 -4.17 37.68 -35.50
CA PRO A 164 -5.58 37.94 -35.83
C PRO A 164 -6.56 37.09 -35.00
N PHE A 165 -6.06 36.06 -34.32
CA PHE A 165 -6.81 35.24 -33.36
C PHE A 165 -6.07 35.22 -32.03
N VAL A 166 -6.81 34.96 -30.95
CA VAL A 166 -6.23 34.84 -29.61
C VAL A 166 -5.57 33.47 -29.48
N ASP A 167 -4.27 33.48 -29.20
CA ASP A 167 -3.52 32.27 -28.90
C ASP A 167 -4.12 31.57 -27.67
N VAL A 168 -4.31 30.26 -27.74
CA VAL A 168 -4.83 29.44 -26.63
C VAL A 168 -3.67 28.77 -25.92
N ILE A 169 -3.56 28.99 -24.61
CA ILE A 169 -2.54 28.36 -23.76
C ILE A 169 -3.22 27.32 -22.89
N LEU A 170 -2.72 26.08 -22.95
CA LEU A 170 -3.15 24.99 -22.09
C LEU A 170 -1.93 24.33 -21.45
N VAL A 171 -2.04 24.00 -20.17
CA VAL A 171 -0.97 23.37 -19.41
C VAL A 171 -1.47 22.05 -18.84
N ASN A 172 -0.77 20.96 -19.13
CA ASN A 172 -0.89 19.73 -18.34
C ASN A 172 0.29 19.68 -17.37
N TYR A 173 0.06 19.22 -16.14
CA TYR A 173 1.11 19.16 -15.13
C TYR A 173 0.72 18.23 -13.99
N SER A 174 1.71 17.82 -13.21
CA SER A 174 1.49 17.08 -11.97
C SER A 174 1.77 17.93 -10.74
N VAL A 175 1.05 17.66 -9.64
CA VAL A 175 1.25 18.24 -8.29
C VAL A 175 1.36 17.16 -7.22
#